data_AF-A0A7L4CSG7-F1
#
_entry.id   AF-A0A7L4CSG7-F1
#
_cell.length_a   1.000
_cell.length_b   1.000
_cell.length_c   1.000
_cell.angle_alpha   90.00
_cell.angle_beta   90.00
_cell.angle_gamma   90.00
#
_symmetry.space_group_name_H-M   'P 1'
#
loop_
_entity.id
_entity.type
_entity.pdbx_description
1 polymer ?
#
loop_
_entity_poly.entity_id
_entity_poly.type
_entity_poly.pdbx_seq_one_letter_code
_entity_poly.pdbx_strand_id
1 'polypeptide(L)'
;PGNKEVEPLKFTQVAKAVCMSWQKTENCIQGTTSLLSHCLGKGENVAFVLRDVGVLLIEGKTVKMRFYYNFLERMVGKKNLEKALFKVPQLLDTVSPATPVASLTFSGRVLIFPEFELEVVPKSPLR
;
A
#
# COMPACT_ATOMS: atom_id res chain seq x y z
N PRO A 1 -20.84 6.10 -10.61
CA PRO A 1 -19.46 5.53 -10.66
C PRO A 1 -18.98 5.52 -12.11
N GLY A 2 -17.94 6.29 -12.40
CA GLY A 2 -17.57 6.71 -13.75
C GLY A 2 -17.05 5.58 -14.62
N ASN A 3 -17.52 5.56 -15.87
CA ASN A 3 -17.18 4.66 -16.96
C ASN A 3 -15.73 4.90 -17.46
N LYS A 4 -14.75 4.90 -16.55
CA LYS A 4 -13.33 4.96 -16.91
C LYS A 4 -12.94 3.56 -17.38
N GLU A 5 -12.55 3.45 -18.65
CA GLU A 5 -11.90 2.24 -19.13
C GLU A 5 -10.65 1.98 -18.28
N VAL A 6 -10.63 0.83 -17.62
CA VAL A 6 -9.47 0.36 -16.88
C VAL A 6 -8.58 -0.37 -17.88
N GLU A 7 -7.42 0.19 -18.19
CA GLU A 7 -6.44 -0.51 -19.03
C GLU A 7 -6.04 -1.84 -18.34
N PRO A 8 -6.06 -2.97 -19.06
CA PRO A 8 -5.61 -4.24 -18.50
C PRO A 8 -4.15 -4.15 -18.03
N LEU A 9 -3.87 -4.67 -16.84
CA LEU A 9 -2.52 -4.72 -16.31
C LEU A 9 -1.66 -5.65 -17.19
N LYS A 10 -0.55 -5.12 -17.71
CA LYS A 10 0.40 -5.87 -18.54
C LYS A 10 1.34 -6.69 -17.65
N PHE A 11 0.90 -7.87 -17.22
CA PHE A 11 1.65 -8.77 -16.34
C PHE A 11 3.09 -9.04 -16.80
N THR A 12 3.33 -9.13 -18.10
CA THR A 12 4.66 -9.31 -18.68
C THR A 12 5.60 -8.14 -18.40
N GLN A 13 5.09 -6.91 -18.45
CA GLN A 13 5.87 -5.71 -18.13
C GLN A 13 6.18 -5.63 -16.64
N VAL A 14 5.20 -5.95 -15.80
CA VAL A 14 5.40 -6.01 -14.35
C VAL A 14 6.43 -7.07 -13.99
N ALA A 15 6.27 -8.30 -14.50
CA ALA A 15 7.17 -9.42 -14.25
C ALA A 15 8.62 -9.07 -14.63
N LYS A 16 8.82 -8.41 -15.77
CA LYS A 16 10.12 -7.90 -16.21
C LYS A 16 10.67 -6.84 -15.25
N ALA A 17 9.85 -5.91 -14.77
CA ALA A 17 10.27 -4.85 -13.87
C ALA A 17 10.66 -5.37 -12.47
N VAL A 18 10.01 -6.45 -12.00
CA VAL A 18 10.29 -7.06 -10.69
C VAL A 18 11.27 -8.25 -10.77
N CYS A 19 11.76 -8.59 -11.96
CA CYS A 19 12.63 -9.75 -12.21
C CYS A 19 12.03 -11.08 -11.70
N MET A 20 10.71 -11.26 -11.80
CA MET A 20 10.00 -12.48 -11.38
C MET A 20 9.41 -13.20 -12.59
N SER A 21 9.08 -14.49 -12.45
CA SER A 21 8.34 -15.21 -13.48
C SER A 21 6.95 -14.61 -13.69
N TRP A 22 6.42 -14.74 -14.90
CA TRP A 22 5.07 -14.29 -15.23
C TRP A 22 4.03 -14.94 -14.30
N GLN A 23 4.13 -16.25 -14.09
CA GLN A 23 3.22 -17.01 -13.21
C GLN A 23 3.27 -16.53 -11.76
N LYS A 24 4.48 -16.27 -11.20
CA LYS A 24 4.60 -15.76 -9.83
C LYS A 24 4.02 -14.35 -9.72
N THR A 25 4.26 -13.51 -10.72
CA THR A 25 3.73 -12.14 -10.78
C THR A 25 2.21 -12.14 -10.84
N GLU A 26 1.63 -12.94 -11.72
CA GLU A 26 0.18 -13.08 -11.86
C GLU A 26 -0.46 -13.58 -10.56
N ASN A 27 0.06 -14.67 -9.98
CA ASN A 27 -0.45 -15.23 -8.72
C ASN A 27 -0.41 -14.20 -7.58
N CYS A 28 0.68 -13.44 -7.44
CA CYS A 28 0.78 -12.39 -6.42
C CYS A 28 -0.27 -11.29 -6.60
N ILE A 29 -0.47 -10.83 -7.84
CA ILE A 29 -1.44 -9.77 -8.14
C ILE A 29 -2.86 -10.27 -7.94
N GLN A 30 -3.19 -11.47 -8.44
CA GLN A 30 -4.51 -12.06 -8.28
C GLN A 30 -4.83 -12.37 -6.81
N GLY A 31 -3.87 -12.90 -6.05
CA GLY A 31 -4.03 -13.16 -4.62
C GLY A 31 -4.29 -11.88 -3.82
N THR A 32 -3.48 -10.84 -4.06
CA THR A 32 -3.65 -9.53 -3.40
C THR A 32 -4.99 -8.89 -3.76
N THR A 33 -5.36 -8.91 -5.05
CA THR A 33 -6.62 -8.33 -5.54
C THR A 33 -7.84 -9.08 -5.01
N SER A 34 -7.75 -10.42 -4.93
CA SER A 34 -8.82 -11.25 -4.36
C SER A 34 -9.01 -10.97 -2.87
N LEU A 35 -7.93 -10.83 -2.10
CA LEU A 35 -8.01 -10.48 -0.69
C LEU A 35 -8.65 -9.11 -0.47
N LEU A 36 -8.22 -8.10 -1.24
CA LEU A 36 -8.83 -6.77 -1.21
C LEU A 36 -10.32 -6.82 -1.54
N SER A 37 -10.68 -7.52 -2.63
CA SER A 37 -12.07 -7.71 -3.05
C SER A 37 -12.91 -8.39 -1.97
N HIS A 38 -12.36 -9.42 -1.32
CA HIS A 38 -13.03 -10.12 -0.22
C HIS A 38 -13.33 -9.19 0.96
N CYS A 39 -12.32 -8.45 1.44
CA CYS A 39 -12.49 -7.50 2.54
C CYS A 39 -13.52 -6.41 2.21
N LEU A 40 -13.50 -5.88 0.98
CA LEU A 40 -14.49 -4.90 0.50
C LEU A 40 -15.90 -5.49 0.44
N GLY A 41 -16.07 -6.67 -0.14
CA GLY A 41 -17.37 -7.32 -0.30
C GLY A 41 -18.03 -7.68 1.04
N LYS A 42 -17.21 -7.93 2.07
CA LYS A 42 -17.66 -8.21 3.44
C LYS A 42 -17.79 -6.96 4.31
N GLY A 43 -17.32 -5.80 3.85
CA GLY A 43 -17.28 -4.57 4.65
C GLY A 43 -16.37 -4.71 5.88
N GLU A 44 -15.29 -5.49 5.76
CA GLU A 44 -14.33 -5.65 6.85
C GLU A 44 -13.57 -4.34 7.11
N ASN A 45 -13.39 -4.01 8.38
CA ASN A 45 -12.50 -2.93 8.79
C ASN A 45 -11.07 -3.48 8.83
N VAL A 46 -10.18 -3.01 7.96
CA VAL A 46 -8.82 -3.55 7.83
C VAL A 46 -7.87 -2.51 7.24
N ALA A 47 -6.63 -2.50 7.73
CA ALA A 47 -5.53 -1.71 7.22
C ALA A 47 -4.58 -2.59 6.41
N PHE A 48 -4.41 -2.26 5.15
CA PHE A 48 -3.39 -2.86 4.29
C PHE A 48 -2.15 -1.96 4.28
N VAL A 49 -1.07 -2.41 4.91
CA VAL A 49 0.23 -1.74 4.84
C VAL A 49 0.93 -2.14 3.56
N LEU A 50 1.20 -1.16 2.72
CA LEU A 50 2.06 -1.27 1.55
C LEU A 50 3.40 -0.64 1.95
N ARG A 51 4.37 -1.48 2.35
CA ARG A 51 5.60 -1.10 3.11
C ARG A 51 6.31 0.18 2.64
N ASP A 52 6.36 0.43 1.34
CA ASP A 52 7.08 1.56 0.76
C ASP A 52 6.17 2.64 0.15
N VAL A 53 4.86 2.46 0.23
CA VAL A 53 3.85 3.30 -0.43
C VAL A 53 2.96 4.00 0.59
N GLY A 54 2.39 3.26 1.54
CA GLY A 54 1.43 3.80 2.48
C GLY A 54 0.50 2.74 3.09
N VAL A 55 -0.67 3.18 3.55
CA VAL A 55 -1.70 2.35 4.16
C VAL A 55 -3.01 2.54 3.41
N LEU A 56 -3.58 1.46 2.90
CA LEU A 56 -4.94 1.45 2.36
C LEU A 56 -5.90 1.01 3.47
N LEU A 57 -6.75 1.93 3.90
CA LEU A 57 -7.74 1.72 4.95
C LEU A 57 -9.08 1.38 4.33
N ILE A 58 -9.66 0.26 4.76
CA ILE A 58 -11.05 -0.10 4.48
C ILE A 58 -11.80 0.01 5.80
N GLU A 59 -12.83 0.86 5.82
CA GLU A 59 -13.68 1.10 6.98
C GLU A 59 -15.14 1.16 6.55
N GLY A 60 -15.90 0.12 6.90
CA GLY A 60 -17.26 -0.11 6.44
C GLY A 60 -17.36 -0.13 4.91
N LYS A 61 -17.96 0.91 4.33
CA LYS A 61 -18.08 1.08 2.86
C LYS A 61 -17.09 2.09 2.28
N THR A 62 -16.16 2.60 3.10
CA THR A 62 -15.21 3.62 2.71
C THR A 62 -13.83 3.02 2.50
N VAL A 63 -13.14 3.50 1.47
CA VAL A 63 -11.76 3.12 1.16
C VAL A 63 -10.94 4.38 1.10
N LYS A 64 -9.86 4.46 1.87
CA LYS A 64 -8.98 5.63 1.94
C LYS A 64 -7.52 5.20 1.84
N MET A 65 -6.80 5.78 0.89
CA MET A 65 -5.36 5.61 0.79
C MET A 65 -4.66 6.72 1.60
N ARG A 66 -3.71 6.32 2.46
CA ARG A 66 -2.80 7.22 3.16
C ARG A 66 -1.37 6.93 2.74
N PHE A 67 -0.71 7.85 2.07
CA PHE A 67 0.63 7.66 1.56
C PHE A 67 1.68 8.00 2.62
N TYR A 68 2.81 7.31 2.61
CA TYR A 68 3.96 7.80 3.36
C TYR A 68 4.54 9.05 2.72
N TYR A 69 4.98 9.99 3.55
CA TYR A 69 5.55 11.26 3.06
C TYR A 69 6.75 11.01 2.12
N ASN A 70 7.64 10.09 2.50
CA ASN A 70 8.81 9.71 1.70
C ASN A 70 8.44 9.06 0.35
N PHE A 71 7.27 8.43 0.23
CA PHE A 71 6.78 7.91 -1.04
C PHE A 71 6.33 9.06 -1.94
N LEU A 72 5.50 9.96 -1.41
CA LEU A 72 5.06 11.15 -2.16
C LEU A 72 6.26 12.01 -2.59
N GLU A 73 7.22 12.22 -1.70
CA GLU A 73 8.44 12.98 -1.99
C GLU A 73 9.23 12.35 -3.14
N ARG A 74 9.36 11.01 -3.17
CA ARG A 74 10.00 10.28 -4.27
C ARG A 74 9.23 10.40 -5.59
N MET A 75 7.90 10.45 -5.54
CA MET A 75 7.06 10.48 -6.75
C MET A 75 6.96 11.86 -7.39
N VAL A 76 6.79 12.92 -6.60
CA VAL A 76 6.57 14.28 -7.14
C VAL A 76 7.74 15.24 -6.90
N GLY A 77 8.70 14.86 -6.06
CA GLY A 77 9.81 15.70 -5.64
C GLY A 77 9.44 16.61 -4.46
N LYS A 78 10.38 16.80 -3.53
CA LYS A 78 10.20 17.57 -2.29
C LYS A 78 9.59 18.95 -2.50
N LYS A 79 10.18 19.77 -3.39
CA LYS A 79 9.72 21.15 -3.64
C LYS A 79 8.26 21.20 -4.13
N ASN A 80 7.88 20.25 -4.98
CA ASN A 80 6.52 20.19 -5.51
C ASN A 80 5.54 19.71 -4.45
N LEU A 81 5.93 18.71 -3.65
CA LEU A 81 5.13 18.23 -2.53
C LEU A 81 4.89 19.34 -1.50
N GLU A 82 5.94 20.03 -1.05
CA GLU A 82 5.84 21.14 -0.10
C GLU A 82 4.96 22.27 -0.65
N LYS A 83 5.11 22.63 -1.93
CA LYS A 83 4.26 23.63 -2.58
C LYS A 83 2.80 23.20 -2.64
N ALA A 84 2.52 21.92 -2.89
CA ALA A 84 1.17 21.37 -2.91
C ALA A 84 0.54 21.39 -1.51
N LEU A 85 1.28 20.93 -0.49
CA LEU A 85 0.84 20.96 0.91
C LEU A 85 0.59 22.38 1.42
N PHE A 86 1.44 23.34 1.03
CA PHE A 86 1.25 24.75 1.38
C PHE A 86 -0.01 25.34 0.75
N LYS A 87 -0.28 25.02 -0.52
CA LYS A 87 -1.48 25.53 -1.22
C LYS A 87 -2.76 24.84 -0.78
N VAL A 88 -2.68 23.55 -0.42
CA VAL A 88 -3.83 22.72 -0.05
C VAL A 88 -3.47 21.92 1.21
N PRO A 89 -3.58 22.54 2.41
CA PRO A 89 -3.24 21.87 3.67
C PRO A 89 -4.01 20.57 3.93
N GLN A 90 -5.22 20.44 3.37
CA GLN A 90 -6.05 19.22 3.46
C GLN A 90 -5.38 17.98 2.84
N LEU A 91 -4.36 18.15 1.97
CA LEU A 91 -3.58 17.03 1.48
C LEU A 91 -2.83 16.29 2.61
N LEU A 92 -2.60 16.93 3.76
CA LEU A 92 -2.03 16.27 4.92
C LEU A 92 -2.90 15.11 5.43
N ASP A 93 -4.21 15.13 5.21
CA ASP A 93 -5.11 14.02 5.58
C ASP A 93 -4.86 12.75 4.74
N THR A 94 -4.19 12.92 3.58
CA THR A 94 -3.75 11.82 2.71
C THR A 94 -2.36 11.31 3.08
N VAL A 95 -1.65 11.98 4.00
CA VAL A 95 -0.35 11.52 4.51
C VAL A 95 -0.60 10.62 5.72
N SER A 96 0.05 9.46 5.76
CA SER A 96 -0.05 8.57 6.90
C SER A 96 0.60 9.24 8.13
N PRO A 97 -0.11 9.38 9.26
CA PRO A 97 0.46 9.94 10.47
C PRO A 97 1.52 9.00 11.06
N ALA A 98 2.41 9.53 11.90
CA ALA A 98 3.43 8.76 12.61
C ALA A 98 2.86 7.91 13.78
N THR A 99 1.59 7.50 13.70
CA THR A 99 0.92 6.67 14.69
C THR A 99 1.01 5.20 14.32
N PRO A 100 0.88 4.26 15.28
CA PRO A 100 0.79 2.84 14.98
C PRO A 100 -0.32 2.55 13.96
N VAL A 101 -0.04 1.73 12.94
CA VAL A 101 -1.00 1.42 11.89
C VAL A 101 -2.27 0.76 12.44
N ALA A 102 -2.15 -0.09 13.46
CA ALA A 102 -3.30 -0.72 14.09
C ALA A 102 -4.29 0.30 14.69
N SER A 103 -3.82 1.49 15.07
CA SER A 103 -4.68 2.58 15.56
C SER A 103 -5.43 3.30 14.45
N LEU A 104 -5.14 3.00 13.18
CA LEU A 104 -5.80 3.62 12.03
C LEU A 104 -7.13 2.94 11.67
N THR A 105 -7.45 1.79 12.27
CA THR A 105 -8.68 1.05 11.98
C THR A 105 -9.53 0.81 13.22
N PHE A 106 -10.85 0.72 13.06
CA PHE A 106 -11.76 0.43 14.17
C PHE A 106 -11.59 -1.00 14.73
N SER A 107 -11.13 -1.93 13.91
CA SER A 107 -10.92 -3.34 14.29
C SER A 107 -9.51 -3.62 14.83
N GLY A 108 -8.54 -2.73 14.60
CA GLY A 108 -7.12 -3.00 14.80
C GLY A 108 -6.52 -4.05 13.85
N ARG A 109 -7.28 -4.58 12.88
CA ARG A 109 -6.83 -5.63 11.96
C ARG A 109 -5.89 -5.03 10.92
N VAL A 110 -4.68 -5.57 10.83
CA VAL A 110 -3.62 -5.10 9.92
C VAL A 110 -3.10 -6.25 9.07
N LEU A 111 -3.02 -6.05 7.76
CA LEU A 111 -2.39 -6.93 6.78
C LEU A 111 -1.21 -6.20 6.16
N ILE A 112 -0.02 -6.81 6.13
CA ILE A 112 1.20 -6.13 5.67
C ILE A 112 1.74 -6.81 4.41
N PHE A 113 2.04 -6.00 3.41
CA PHE A 113 2.58 -6.40 2.12
C PHE A 113 3.98 -5.81 1.90
N PRO A 114 4.91 -6.59 1.30
CA PRO A 114 4.77 -8.03 1.00
C PRO A 114 4.70 -8.88 2.28
N GLU A 115 4.21 -10.11 2.17
CA GLU A 115 4.25 -11.10 3.25
C GLU A 115 5.71 -11.20 3.73
N PHE A 116 5.97 -10.87 4.99
CA PHE A 116 7.34 -10.72 5.50
C PHE A 116 8.11 -12.03 5.41
N GLU A 117 9.18 -12.09 4.61
CA GLU A 117 10.34 -12.91 4.96
C GLU A 117 11.22 -12.09 5.91
N LEU A 118 11.06 -12.35 7.21
CA LEU A 118 12.03 -11.92 8.22
C LEU A 118 13.21 -12.90 8.13
N GLU A 119 14.17 -12.63 7.24
CA GLU A 119 15.49 -13.27 7.37
C GLU A 119 16.17 -12.69 8.61
N VAL A 120 15.94 -13.34 9.75
CA VAL A 120 16.75 -13.13 10.94
C VAL A 120 18.08 -13.82 10.68
N VAL A 121 19.05 -13.08 10.14
CA VAL A 121 20.44 -13.54 10.10
C VAL A 121 20.89 -13.75 11.55
N PRO A 122 21.34 -14.97 11.95
CA PRO A 122 21.94 -15.17 13.25
C PRO A 122 23.12 -14.23 13.38
N LYS A 123 23.13 -13.36 14.40
CA LYS A 123 24.36 -12.63 14.75
C LYS A 123 25.47 -13.66 14.92
N SER A 124 26.54 -13.53 14.14
CA SER A 124 27.73 -14.33 14.33
C SER A 124 28.17 -14.19 15.80
N PRO A 125 28.60 -15.28 16.47
CA PRO A 125 29.21 -15.15 17.77
C PRO A 125 30.41 -14.21 17.62
N LEU A 126 30.46 -13.16 18.45
CA LEU A 126 31.66 -12.36 18.61
C LEU A 126 32.81 -13.33 18.93
N ARG A 127 33.79 -13.40 18.04
CA ARG A 127 35.00 -14.20 18.21
C ARG A 127 36.16 -13.25 18.48
#